data_AF-A0A9F7TP85-F1
#
_entry.id   AF-A0A9F7TP85-F1
#
_cell.length_a   1.000
_cell.length_b   1.000
_cell.length_c   1.000
_cell.angle_alpha   90.00
_cell.angle_beta   90.00
_cell.angle_gamma   90.00
#
_symmetry.space_group_name_H-M   'P 1'
#
loop_
_entity.id
_entity.type
_entity.pdbx_description
1 polymer ?
#
loop_
_entity_poly.entity_id
_entity_poly.type
_entity_poly.pdbx_seq_one_letter_code
_entity_poly.pdbx_strand_id
1 'polypeptide(L)'
;MTVITKPTCEQRAPSLDSEDDFEEVPKFPGPLMSDLQKEDLIRFIRWKAQECSAELYKRDHAEAYFLWKIMELIFCRNGKEMMCEVAAVIFKAYSRLRNNFPRFGCPDGERWKEWCLPLADLLCSSAPDDEIREALIKMGDDLASRRWTYAAHICYVVAKVELGSCSHFELIGCDRVPFGLSVLPETFVITETYEYLLSLSSGLSQPSFQIFKLSHVSRVVYFELSLLSAAPKYCETIARAAFTFPDRIKRSFIERLILLSCNVLKDQAEEPEWLLELRRLHRTKLANANGDPVQHMASTSHDMDSEIQDSECSPRTDEIPALQSPDLEQHAVPRAVLYSRYTLGKVLGMGGYGSVFEGHRIEDGKEVAVKFVDKDDDDDIITIPGETQELPVEVALMKMVSRPPRCSNVLELLEWFEIDNQYVMVLEWPSPCMDLYDFTDLHGGRLSEAQARDVMLQVIRAARHCCDRGVLHCDIKLENLLINTDTLDVKLIDFGCGRLLKDSPYYSFVGTKAFEPPECQMNLKYVGIPVTIWGLGILLFCLICGSYPFESGEDFQHVHLELRPDMSRECFELIMWCLEINPETRPTFADLVRHEWFTEAVQAV
;
A
#
# COMPACT_ATOMS: atom_id res chain seq x y z
N MET A 1 44.91 -1.83 53.16
CA MET A 1 45.71 -1.86 51.92
C MET A 1 45.97 -3.31 51.57
N THR A 2 45.16 -3.87 50.69
CA THR A 2 45.40 -5.23 50.19
C THR A 2 45.05 -5.26 48.70
N VAL A 3 46.03 -5.73 47.95
CA VAL A 3 46.21 -5.62 46.51
C VAL A 3 45.15 -6.42 45.75
N ILE A 4 44.55 -5.80 44.75
CA ILE A 4 43.66 -6.45 43.77
C ILE A 4 44.54 -7.27 42.83
N THR A 5 44.47 -8.60 42.94
CA THR A 5 44.98 -9.54 41.94
C THR A 5 43.89 -9.83 40.91
N LYS A 6 44.20 -9.58 39.62
CA LYS A 6 43.40 -9.99 38.46
C LYS A 6 43.22 -11.52 38.42
N PRO A 7 42.05 -12.03 38.03
CA PRO A 7 41.96 -13.33 37.39
C PRO A 7 42.10 -13.18 35.87
N THR A 8 43.07 -13.91 35.34
CA THR A 8 43.25 -14.27 33.93
C THR A 8 42.10 -15.15 33.45
N CYS A 9 41.47 -14.79 32.33
CA CYS A 9 40.74 -15.75 31.50
C CYS A 9 41.22 -15.57 30.06
N GLU A 10 42.21 -16.40 29.69
CA GLU A 10 42.51 -16.72 28.30
C GLU A 10 41.37 -17.58 27.77
N GLN A 11 40.42 -16.95 27.09
CA GLN A 11 39.74 -17.56 25.97
C GLN A 11 39.81 -16.55 24.83
N ARG A 12 40.60 -16.89 23.80
CA ARG A 12 40.67 -16.13 22.55
C ARG A 12 39.25 -15.95 22.04
N ALA A 13 38.74 -14.72 22.09
CA ALA A 13 37.63 -14.31 21.26
C ALA A 13 38.04 -14.53 19.79
N PRO A 14 37.14 -14.99 18.90
CA PRO A 14 37.47 -15.11 17.50
C PRO A 14 37.86 -13.72 16.98
N SER A 15 39.05 -13.63 16.40
CA SER A 15 39.54 -12.46 15.68
C SER A 15 38.58 -12.17 14.53
N LEU A 16 37.71 -11.18 14.71
CA LEU A 16 36.91 -10.58 13.65
C LEU A 16 37.79 -9.58 12.90
N ASP A 17 38.75 -10.09 12.14
CA ASP A 17 39.46 -9.38 11.07
C ASP A 17 40.27 -10.43 10.29
N SER A 18 39.66 -10.94 9.22
CA SER A 18 40.38 -11.49 8.08
C SER A 18 39.75 -10.86 6.85
N GLU A 19 40.38 -9.79 6.37
CA GLU A 19 40.31 -9.41 4.96
C GLU A 19 40.94 -10.56 4.18
N ASP A 20 40.14 -11.45 3.63
CA ASP A 20 40.52 -12.30 2.50
C ASP A 20 39.27 -12.89 1.83
N ASP A 21 39.34 -12.92 0.50
CA ASP A 21 38.49 -13.54 -0.51
C ASP A 21 37.16 -12.85 -0.90
N PHE A 22 37.24 -12.12 -2.02
CA PHE A 22 36.14 -11.84 -2.94
C PHE A 22 35.58 -13.16 -3.50
N GLU A 23 34.47 -13.68 -2.95
CA GLU A 23 33.63 -14.70 -3.59
C GLU A 23 32.14 -14.36 -3.39
N GLU A 24 31.33 -14.57 -4.44
CA GLU A 24 29.95 -14.09 -4.65
C GLU A 24 29.00 -14.15 -3.44
N VAL A 25 28.32 -13.03 -3.13
CA VAL A 25 27.10 -12.99 -2.29
C VAL A 25 26.14 -11.99 -2.96
N PRO A 26 24.88 -12.34 -3.34
CA PRO A 26 23.90 -12.93 -2.42
C PRO A 26 22.95 -14.02 -3.01
N LYS A 27 22.40 -14.89 -2.14
CA LYS A 27 21.05 -15.44 -2.35
C LYS A 27 20.24 -15.36 -1.06
N PHE A 28 19.34 -14.39 -1.01
CA PHE A 28 18.23 -14.41 -0.06
C PHE A 28 17.03 -13.60 -0.58
N PRO A 29 15.94 -14.27 -0.98
CA PRO A 29 14.61 -13.68 -0.94
C PRO A 29 13.55 -14.73 -0.56
N GLY A 30 13.89 -15.59 0.42
CA GLY A 30 13.04 -16.52 1.18
C GLY A 30 12.29 -17.64 0.42
N PRO A 31 11.33 -18.32 1.09
CA PRO A 31 11.15 -18.32 2.55
C PRO A 31 12.26 -19.10 3.27
N LEU A 32 12.66 -18.66 4.47
CA LEU A 32 13.76 -19.28 5.24
C LEU A 32 13.50 -20.71 5.73
N MET A 33 12.26 -21.18 5.66
CA MET A 33 11.79 -22.34 6.44
C MET A 33 11.83 -23.68 5.70
N SER A 34 12.57 -23.83 4.58
CA SER A 34 12.78 -25.17 4.01
C SER A 34 14.19 -25.54 3.60
N ASP A 35 15.05 -24.63 3.13
CA ASP A 35 16.29 -25.07 2.45
C ASP A 35 17.56 -24.23 2.70
N LEU A 36 17.52 -23.17 3.52
CA LEU A 36 18.72 -22.34 3.77
C LEU A 36 19.51 -22.83 4.99
N GLN A 37 20.82 -23.06 4.82
CA GLN A 37 21.70 -23.38 5.94
C GLN A 37 21.94 -22.14 6.81
N LYS A 38 22.01 -22.33 8.13
CA LYS A 38 22.21 -21.25 9.11
C LYS A 38 23.45 -20.41 8.78
N GLU A 39 24.49 -21.05 8.27
CA GLU A 39 25.76 -20.45 7.86
C GLU A 39 25.59 -19.42 6.72
N ASP A 40 24.69 -19.69 5.76
CA ASP A 40 24.43 -18.79 4.64
C ASP A 40 23.69 -17.53 5.09
N LEU A 41 22.74 -17.67 6.02
CA LEU A 41 22.04 -16.54 6.62
C LEU A 41 22.98 -15.68 7.47
N ILE A 42 23.90 -16.30 8.24
CA ILE A 42 24.94 -15.55 8.97
C ILE A 42 25.85 -14.79 7.99
N ARG A 43 26.23 -15.40 6.86
CA ARG A 43 27.02 -14.72 5.82
C ARG A 43 26.26 -13.52 5.24
N PHE A 44 24.97 -13.69 4.96
CA PHE A 44 24.10 -12.62 4.46
C PHE A 44 23.94 -11.47 5.47
N ILE A 45 23.68 -11.76 6.74
CA ILE A 45 23.57 -10.74 7.81
C ILE A 45 24.88 -9.96 7.95
N ARG A 46 26.04 -10.64 7.88
CA ARG A 46 27.35 -9.99 7.91
C ARG A 46 27.55 -9.04 6.74
N TRP A 47 27.17 -9.47 5.55
CA TRP A 47 27.22 -8.66 4.34
C TRP A 47 26.32 -7.43 4.46
N LYS A 48 25.07 -7.58 4.91
CA LYS A 48 24.16 -6.45 5.18
C LYS A 48 24.71 -5.46 6.22
N ALA A 49 25.33 -5.96 7.30
CA ALA A 49 26.00 -5.09 8.26
C ALA A 49 27.19 -4.34 7.64
N GLN A 50 27.97 -4.98 6.76
CA GLN A 50 29.09 -4.31 6.07
C GLN A 50 28.60 -3.24 5.09
N GLU A 51 27.54 -3.54 4.32
CA GLU A 51 26.87 -2.60 3.41
C GLU A 51 26.40 -1.34 4.16
N CYS A 52 25.67 -1.52 5.26
CA CYS A 52 25.23 -0.40 6.11
C CYS A 52 26.43 0.40 6.65
N SER A 53 27.53 -0.26 7.00
CA SER A 53 28.74 0.39 7.49
C SER A 53 29.53 1.13 6.41
N ALA A 54 29.32 0.85 5.12
CA ALA A 54 29.97 1.56 4.02
C ALA A 54 29.27 2.90 3.71
N GLU A 55 27.98 3.01 4.00
CA GLU A 55 27.13 4.16 3.66
C GLU A 55 26.59 4.92 4.89
N LEU A 56 27.42 5.07 5.93
CA LEU A 56 27.03 5.64 7.24
C LEU A 56 26.56 7.10 7.22
N TYR A 57 26.66 7.79 6.08
CA TYR A 57 26.16 9.16 5.91
C TYR A 57 24.65 9.21 5.61
N LYS A 58 24.04 8.08 5.22
CA LYS A 58 22.59 7.95 5.07
C LYS A 58 21.94 7.85 6.45
N ARG A 59 20.82 8.58 6.63
CA ARG A 59 20.19 8.83 7.94
C ARG A 59 19.89 7.56 8.74
N ASP A 60 19.45 6.49 8.08
CA ASP A 60 18.96 5.26 8.74
C ASP A 60 19.96 4.09 8.71
N HIS A 61 21.06 4.23 7.95
CA HIS A 61 22.04 3.16 7.79
C HIS A 61 22.85 2.91 9.06
N ALA A 62 23.00 3.93 9.91
CA ALA A 62 23.69 3.81 11.19
C ALA A 62 22.91 2.93 12.17
N GLU A 63 21.59 3.09 12.28
CA GLU A 63 20.70 2.29 13.12
C GLU A 63 20.48 0.89 12.54
N ALA A 64 20.33 0.77 11.22
CA ALA A 64 20.28 -0.52 10.53
C ALA A 64 21.53 -1.37 10.83
N TYR A 65 22.71 -0.74 10.85
CA TYR A 65 23.95 -1.41 11.24
C TYR A 65 23.89 -2.03 12.64
N PHE A 66 23.34 -1.31 13.64
CA PHE A 66 23.17 -1.87 14.98
C PHE A 66 22.24 -3.09 14.98
N LEU A 67 21.10 -2.99 14.30
CA LEU A 67 20.13 -4.07 14.21
C LEU A 67 20.76 -5.33 13.62
N TRP A 68 21.45 -5.21 12.48
CA TRP A 68 22.11 -6.35 11.83
C TRP A 68 23.20 -6.98 12.70
N LYS A 69 23.98 -6.17 13.44
CA LYS A 69 25.01 -6.69 14.35
C LYS A 69 24.44 -7.40 15.57
N ILE A 70 23.32 -6.92 16.09
CA ILE A 70 22.63 -7.58 17.20
C ILE A 70 22.01 -8.90 16.73
N MET A 71 21.37 -8.91 15.56
CA MET A 71 20.89 -10.15 14.95
C MET A 71 22.03 -11.14 14.73
N GLU A 72 23.15 -10.74 14.12
CA GLU A 72 24.34 -11.59 13.90
C GLU A 72 24.76 -12.32 15.19
N LEU A 73 24.89 -11.58 16.30
CA LEU A 73 25.28 -12.13 17.59
C LEU A 73 24.28 -13.19 18.08
N ILE A 74 22.99 -12.87 18.07
CA ILE A 74 21.93 -13.78 18.55
C ILE A 74 21.90 -15.05 17.70
N PHE A 75 22.06 -14.93 16.39
CA PHE A 75 22.16 -16.05 15.45
C PHE A 75 23.36 -16.95 15.74
N CYS A 76 24.55 -16.37 15.90
CA CYS A 76 25.76 -17.12 16.26
C CYS A 76 25.58 -17.93 17.56
N ARG A 77 24.74 -17.45 18.48
CA ARG A 77 24.46 -18.08 19.77
C ARG A 77 23.22 -18.99 19.79
N ASN A 78 22.58 -19.26 18.65
CA ASN A 78 21.34 -20.05 18.56
C ASN A 78 20.19 -19.48 19.41
N GLY A 79 20.00 -18.15 19.41
CA GLY A 79 18.90 -17.53 20.16
C GLY A 79 19.09 -17.49 21.69
N LYS A 80 20.25 -17.89 22.22
CA LYS A 80 20.52 -17.81 23.67
C LYS A 80 20.70 -16.35 24.11
N GLU A 81 20.11 -16.01 25.26
CA GLU A 81 20.17 -14.67 25.86
C GLU A 81 21.57 -14.36 26.37
N MET A 82 22.11 -13.21 25.96
CA MET A 82 23.43 -12.72 26.37
C MET A 82 23.40 -11.19 26.46
N MET A 83 22.58 -10.65 27.38
CA MET A 83 22.35 -9.21 27.54
C MET A 83 23.67 -8.42 27.61
N CYS A 84 24.66 -8.94 28.33
CA CYS A 84 26.00 -8.36 28.45
C CYS A 84 26.77 -8.33 27.10
N GLU A 85 26.63 -9.36 26.26
CA GLU A 85 27.28 -9.39 24.94
C GLU A 85 26.57 -8.44 23.96
N VAL A 86 25.24 -8.33 24.03
CA VAL A 86 24.48 -7.35 23.27
C VAL A 86 24.88 -5.93 23.67
N ALA A 87 25.01 -5.66 24.98
CA ALA A 87 25.52 -4.38 25.48
C ALA A 87 26.93 -4.09 24.95
N ALA A 88 27.82 -5.08 24.92
CA ALA A 88 29.17 -4.94 24.36
C ALA A 88 29.15 -4.61 22.85
N VAL A 89 28.24 -5.22 22.08
CA VAL A 89 28.03 -4.89 20.67
C VAL A 89 27.53 -3.46 20.51
N ILE A 90 26.55 -3.03 21.32
CA ILE A 90 26.03 -1.65 21.32
C ILE A 90 27.17 -0.65 21.62
N PHE A 91 27.98 -0.88 22.67
CA PHE A 91 29.10 0.00 23.00
C PHE A 91 30.15 0.06 21.89
N LYS A 92 30.52 -1.08 21.30
CA LYS A 92 31.55 -1.15 20.24
C LYS A 92 31.07 -0.48 18.96
N ALA A 93 29.83 -0.75 18.54
CA ALA A 93 29.21 -0.13 17.37
C ALA A 93 29.04 1.38 17.59
N TYR A 94 28.56 1.81 18.76
CA TYR A 94 28.41 3.21 19.12
C TYR A 94 29.75 3.95 19.11
N SER A 95 30.80 3.38 19.72
CA SER A 95 32.15 3.97 19.71
C SER A 95 32.72 4.10 18.30
N ARG A 96 32.58 3.06 17.47
CA ARG A 96 33.01 3.07 16.06
C ARG A 96 32.31 4.16 15.26
N LEU A 97 30.99 4.29 15.39
CA LEU A 97 30.23 5.33 14.72
C LEU A 97 30.62 6.71 15.25
N ARG A 98 30.70 6.90 16.57
CA ARG A 98 31.11 8.16 17.18
C ARG A 98 32.47 8.63 16.68
N ASN A 99 33.43 7.74 16.45
CA ASN A 99 34.75 8.09 15.93
C ASN A 99 34.77 8.46 14.43
N ASN A 100 33.81 7.97 13.65
CA ASN A 100 33.71 8.25 12.20
C ASN A 100 32.85 9.49 11.87
N PHE A 101 31.91 9.85 12.76
CA PHE A 101 30.97 10.97 12.58
C PHE A 101 31.52 12.41 12.74
N PRO A 102 32.65 12.74 13.43
CA PRO A 102 33.14 14.12 13.52
C PRO A 102 33.55 14.74 12.16
N ARG A 103 33.50 13.99 11.06
CA ARG A 103 33.82 14.45 9.70
C ARG A 103 32.62 14.98 8.88
N PHE A 104 31.38 14.79 9.31
CA PHE A 104 30.20 14.95 8.42
C PHE A 104 29.07 15.86 8.92
N GLY A 105 29.30 16.70 9.95
CA GLY A 105 28.44 17.85 10.27
C GLY A 105 26.93 17.60 10.25
N CYS A 106 26.39 16.86 11.22
CA CYS A 106 24.94 16.72 11.40
C CYS A 106 24.38 17.93 12.18
N PRO A 107 23.26 18.55 11.77
CA PRO A 107 22.68 19.73 12.44
C PRO A 107 22.21 19.47 13.88
N ASP A 108 21.81 18.24 14.19
CA ASP A 108 21.29 17.80 15.49
C ASP A 108 22.29 16.91 16.23
N GLY A 109 23.38 17.52 16.70
CA GLY A 109 24.41 16.85 17.49
C GLY A 109 23.86 16.02 18.67
N GLU A 110 24.40 14.80 18.81
CA GLU A 110 24.26 13.84 19.92
C GLU A 110 22.85 13.29 20.26
N ARG A 111 21.75 14.01 20.00
CA ARG A 111 20.39 13.66 20.48
C ARG A 111 19.78 12.37 19.93
N TRP A 112 20.04 12.02 18.66
CA TRP A 112 19.34 10.89 18.01
C TRP A 112 19.82 9.49 18.44
N LYS A 113 20.89 9.41 19.25
CA LYS A 113 21.42 8.16 19.82
C LYS A 113 21.30 8.09 21.34
N GLU A 114 20.47 8.95 21.93
CA GLU A 114 20.26 8.98 23.38
C GLU A 114 19.70 7.66 23.93
N TRP A 115 19.14 6.79 23.08
CA TRP A 115 18.65 5.46 23.46
C TRP A 115 19.77 4.43 23.68
N CYS A 116 20.95 4.58 23.05
CA CYS A 116 21.98 3.53 23.07
C CYS A 116 22.58 3.31 24.48
N LEU A 117 22.87 4.39 25.21
CA LEU A 117 23.48 4.30 26.54
C LEU A 117 22.50 3.77 27.60
N PRO A 118 21.25 4.27 27.69
CA PRO A 118 20.24 3.69 28.57
C PRO A 118 19.94 2.22 28.26
N LEU A 119 19.90 1.84 26.98
CA LEU A 119 19.70 0.44 26.60
C LEU A 119 20.88 -0.42 27.06
N ALA A 120 22.11 0.02 26.83
CA ALA A 120 23.29 -0.72 27.26
C ALA A 120 23.39 -0.84 28.80
N ASP A 121 23.03 0.22 29.53
CA ASP A 121 22.96 0.22 30.99
C ASP A 121 21.90 -0.77 31.51
N LEU A 122 20.69 -0.74 30.92
CA LEU A 122 19.62 -1.68 31.23
C LEU A 122 20.07 -3.14 31.02
N LEU A 123 20.76 -3.43 29.91
CA LEU A 123 21.28 -4.75 29.59
C LEU A 123 22.44 -5.21 30.49
N CYS A 124 23.08 -4.29 31.22
CA CYS A 124 24.12 -4.58 32.20
C CYS A 124 23.58 -4.59 33.64
N SER A 125 22.28 -4.37 33.83
CA SER A 125 21.61 -4.38 35.13
C SER A 125 21.76 -5.74 35.81
N SER A 126 21.83 -5.73 37.15
CA SER A 126 21.79 -6.95 37.97
C SER A 126 20.36 -7.41 38.28
N ALA A 127 19.35 -6.84 37.62
CA ALA A 127 17.95 -7.24 37.78
C ALA A 127 17.68 -8.64 37.19
N PRO A 128 16.61 -9.33 37.62
CA PRO A 128 16.18 -10.57 37.00
C PRO A 128 15.85 -10.41 35.51
N ASP A 129 16.10 -11.44 34.71
CA ASP A 129 15.92 -11.39 33.24
C ASP A 129 14.49 -11.02 32.82
N ASP A 130 13.47 -11.46 33.57
CA ASP A 130 12.07 -11.10 33.30
C ASP A 130 11.80 -9.61 33.49
N GLU A 131 12.37 -8.99 34.51
CA GLU A 131 12.24 -7.54 34.76
C GLU A 131 12.97 -6.74 33.67
N ILE A 132 14.14 -7.22 33.25
CA ILE A 132 14.88 -6.60 32.13
C ILE A 132 14.07 -6.73 30.84
N ARG A 133 13.45 -7.87 30.58
CA ARG A 133 12.60 -8.10 29.41
C ARG A 133 11.39 -7.16 29.38
N GLU A 134 10.70 -6.99 30.49
CA GLU A 134 9.58 -6.03 30.59
C GLU A 134 10.04 -4.58 30.39
N ALA A 135 11.18 -4.21 30.99
CA ALA A 135 11.76 -2.88 30.80
C ALA A 135 12.17 -2.61 29.34
N LEU A 136 12.71 -3.62 28.65
CA LEU A 136 13.05 -3.54 27.23
C LEU A 136 11.81 -3.34 26.35
N ILE A 137 10.71 -4.05 26.63
CA ILE A 137 9.44 -3.88 25.92
C ILE A 137 8.94 -2.44 26.09
N LYS A 138 8.90 -1.97 27.33
CA LYS A 138 8.46 -0.61 27.65
C LYS A 138 9.33 0.46 26.99
N MET A 139 10.65 0.26 26.97
CA MET A 139 11.57 1.15 26.27
C MET A 139 11.31 1.12 24.77
N GLY A 140 11.09 -0.05 24.19
CA GLY A 140 10.72 -0.20 22.78
C GLY A 140 9.45 0.58 22.42
N ASP A 141 8.40 0.47 23.24
CA ASP A 141 7.13 1.18 23.01
C ASP A 141 7.27 2.70 23.12
N ASP A 142 8.05 3.21 24.07
CA ASP A 142 8.36 4.65 24.19
C ASP A 142 9.13 5.15 22.95
N LEU A 143 10.13 4.39 22.49
CA LEU A 143 10.90 4.72 21.28
C LEU A 143 10.02 4.69 20.03
N ALA A 144 9.14 3.70 19.91
CA ALA A 144 8.18 3.60 18.81
C ALA A 144 7.22 4.79 18.78
N SER A 145 6.70 5.21 19.95
CA SER A 145 5.82 6.39 20.05
C SER A 145 6.48 7.69 19.59
N ARG A 146 7.81 7.76 19.67
CA ARG A 146 8.64 8.89 19.20
C ARG A 146 9.11 8.73 17.75
N ARG A 147 8.62 7.69 17.05
CA ARG A 147 8.98 7.32 15.68
C ARG A 147 10.46 6.97 15.49
N TRP A 148 11.06 6.32 16.49
CA TRP A 148 12.44 5.79 16.41
C TRP A 148 12.39 4.29 16.08
N THR A 149 11.93 3.96 14.87
CA THR A 149 11.55 2.61 14.43
C THR A 149 12.68 1.58 14.63
N TYR A 150 13.89 1.87 14.16
CA TYR A 150 15.02 0.95 14.34
C TYR A 150 15.40 0.73 15.81
N ALA A 151 15.38 1.77 16.63
CA ALA A 151 15.71 1.67 18.04
C ALA A 151 14.68 0.82 18.81
N ALA A 152 13.39 0.99 18.49
CA ALA A 152 12.32 0.18 19.03
C ALA A 152 12.48 -1.30 18.63
N HIS A 153 12.77 -1.58 17.36
CA HIS A 153 13.00 -2.93 16.85
C HIS A 153 14.18 -3.62 17.51
N ILE A 154 15.28 -2.89 17.77
CA ILE A 154 16.40 -3.42 18.53
C ILE A 154 15.92 -3.91 19.90
N CYS A 155 15.16 -3.10 20.64
CA CYS A 155 14.60 -3.51 21.94
C CYS A 155 13.74 -4.77 21.82
N TYR A 156 12.85 -4.84 20.83
CA TYR A 156 11.96 -6.00 20.62
C TYR A 156 12.74 -7.27 20.26
N VAL A 157 13.78 -7.17 19.42
CA VAL A 157 14.62 -8.30 19.02
C VAL A 157 15.36 -8.88 20.23
N VAL A 158 15.99 -8.05 21.06
CA VAL A 158 16.71 -8.57 22.24
C VAL A 158 15.74 -9.06 23.33
N ALA A 159 14.56 -8.46 23.47
CA ALA A 159 13.50 -8.97 24.34
C ALA A 159 12.73 -10.17 23.75
N LYS A 160 13.03 -10.59 22.52
CA LYS A 160 12.38 -11.69 21.77
C LYS A 160 10.84 -11.57 21.74
N VAL A 161 10.36 -10.36 21.54
CA VAL A 161 8.92 -10.08 21.52
C VAL A 161 8.28 -10.67 20.27
N GLU A 162 7.11 -11.30 20.42
CA GLU A 162 6.28 -11.69 19.27
C GLU A 162 5.80 -10.41 18.56
N LEU A 163 6.17 -10.18 17.30
CA LEU A 163 5.71 -9.00 16.58
C LEU A 163 4.18 -8.97 16.48
N GLY A 164 3.58 -7.78 16.56
CA GLY A 164 2.13 -7.58 16.61
C GLY A 164 1.49 -7.77 17.99
N SER A 165 2.27 -8.08 19.03
CA SER A 165 1.81 -8.03 20.43
C SER A 165 1.90 -6.62 21.05
N CYS A 166 2.67 -5.72 20.43
CA CYS A 166 2.83 -4.32 20.85
C CYS A 166 1.86 -3.39 20.09
N SER A 167 1.35 -2.36 20.77
CA SER A 167 0.35 -1.42 20.23
C SER A 167 0.88 -0.42 19.21
N HIS A 168 2.20 -0.23 19.12
CA HIS A 168 2.85 0.79 18.28
C HIS A 168 3.89 0.21 17.31
N PHE A 169 3.69 -1.03 16.87
CA PHE A 169 4.66 -1.72 16.03
C PHE A 169 4.57 -1.31 14.56
N GLU A 170 5.52 -0.50 14.08
CA GLU A 170 5.71 -0.15 12.66
C GLU A 170 6.89 -0.95 12.08
N LEU A 171 6.75 -1.54 10.88
CA LEU A 171 7.84 -2.27 10.24
C LEU A 171 8.91 -1.33 9.70
N ILE A 172 10.19 -1.67 9.92
CA ILE A 172 11.32 -0.94 9.33
C ILE A 172 11.18 -0.91 7.80
N GLY A 173 11.26 0.29 7.21
CA GLY A 173 11.08 0.50 5.77
C GLY A 173 9.63 0.68 5.33
N CYS A 174 8.66 0.66 6.26
CA CYS A 174 7.26 1.05 5.98
C CYS A 174 6.92 2.48 6.44
N ASP A 175 7.90 3.21 6.98
CA ASP A 175 7.70 4.59 7.42
C ASP A 175 7.23 5.44 6.22
N ARG A 176 5.97 5.89 6.27
CA ARG A 176 5.23 6.72 5.27
C ARG A 176 4.35 5.99 4.24
N VAL A 177 4.28 4.66 4.23
CA VAL A 177 3.38 3.92 3.31
C VAL A 177 2.59 2.86 4.07
N PRO A 178 1.25 2.77 3.92
CA PRO A 178 0.47 1.72 4.54
C PRO A 178 0.99 0.33 4.18
N PHE A 179 1.09 -0.53 5.19
CA PHE A 179 1.50 -1.92 5.03
C PHE A 179 0.70 -2.61 3.90
N GLY A 180 1.38 -3.09 2.85
CA GLY A 180 0.77 -3.74 1.70
C GLY A 180 0.76 -2.95 0.38
N LEU A 181 1.15 -1.66 0.37
CA LEU A 181 1.29 -0.87 -0.86
C LEU A 181 2.74 -0.81 -1.39
N SER A 182 3.74 -0.68 -0.50
CA SER A 182 5.15 -0.85 -0.84
C SER A 182 5.89 -1.54 0.30
N VAL A 183 5.98 -2.87 0.26
CA VAL A 183 6.95 -3.56 1.12
C VAL A 183 8.29 -3.44 0.41
N LEU A 184 9.13 -2.51 0.88
CA LEU A 184 10.51 -2.43 0.40
C LEU A 184 11.18 -3.79 0.62
N PRO A 185 12.03 -4.28 -0.30
CA PRO A 185 12.75 -5.54 -0.14
C PRO A 185 13.43 -5.67 1.24
N GLU A 186 13.94 -4.56 1.78
CA GLU A 186 14.53 -4.47 3.11
C GLU A 186 13.58 -4.90 4.23
N THR A 187 12.31 -4.46 4.18
CA THR A 187 11.30 -4.81 5.18
C THR A 187 11.07 -6.30 5.25
N PHE A 188 10.95 -6.94 4.07
CA PHE A 188 10.75 -8.38 3.98
C PHE A 188 11.96 -9.15 4.52
N VAL A 189 13.17 -8.75 4.11
CA VAL A 189 14.42 -9.39 4.53
C VAL A 189 14.60 -9.31 6.05
N ILE A 190 14.28 -8.17 6.66
CA ILE A 190 14.29 -8.00 8.13
C ILE A 190 13.22 -8.89 8.78
N THR A 191 12.02 -8.94 8.22
CA THR A 191 10.89 -9.73 8.74
C THR A 191 11.20 -11.22 8.75
N GLU A 192 11.73 -11.78 7.66
CA GLU A 192 12.15 -13.19 7.60
C GLU A 192 13.27 -13.48 8.59
N THR A 193 14.29 -12.62 8.63
CA THR A 193 15.44 -12.83 9.51
C THR A 193 15.01 -12.85 10.98
N TYR A 194 14.09 -11.97 11.36
CA TYR A 194 13.55 -11.93 12.71
C TYR A 194 12.67 -13.16 13.01
N GLU A 195 11.76 -13.57 12.12
CA GLU A 195 10.97 -14.77 12.37
C GLU A 195 11.84 -16.01 12.55
N TYR A 196 12.89 -16.16 11.73
CA TYR A 196 13.82 -17.27 11.90
C TYR A 196 14.53 -17.21 13.26
N LEU A 197 14.98 -16.03 13.70
CA LEU A 197 15.58 -15.82 15.03
C LEU A 197 14.63 -16.24 16.16
N LEU A 198 13.35 -15.90 16.05
CA LEU A 198 12.33 -16.31 17.01
C LEU A 198 12.06 -17.81 16.94
N SER A 199 12.08 -18.42 15.75
CA SER A 199 11.93 -19.87 15.60
C SER A 199 13.11 -20.64 16.24
N LEU A 200 14.33 -20.09 16.24
CA LEU A 200 15.48 -20.71 16.93
C LEU A 200 15.26 -20.77 18.45
N SER A 201 14.52 -19.80 19.00
CA SER A 201 14.28 -19.69 20.44
C SER A 201 13.01 -20.43 20.88
N SER A 202 11.95 -20.36 20.08
CA SER A 202 10.62 -20.92 20.41
C SER A 202 10.31 -22.26 19.72
N GLY A 203 11.07 -22.62 18.68
CA GLY A 203 10.86 -23.82 17.87
C GLY A 203 9.66 -23.75 16.91
N LEU A 204 8.94 -22.62 16.85
CA LEU A 204 7.70 -22.49 16.09
C LEU A 204 7.67 -21.21 15.24
N SER A 205 6.91 -21.23 14.14
CA SER A 205 6.61 -20.04 13.35
C SER A 205 5.75 -19.06 14.14
N GLN A 206 5.75 -17.78 13.75
CA GLN A 206 5.02 -16.76 14.51
C GLN A 206 3.74 -16.39 13.77
N PRO A 207 2.54 -16.66 14.32
CA PRO A 207 1.26 -16.44 13.62
C PRO A 207 1.08 -15.00 13.13
N SER A 208 1.51 -14.04 13.94
CA SER A 208 1.43 -12.62 13.62
C SER A 208 2.30 -12.21 12.44
N PHE A 209 3.37 -12.95 12.14
CA PHE A 209 4.24 -12.67 11.00
C PHE A 209 3.65 -13.14 9.66
N GLN A 210 2.73 -14.10 9.72
CA GLN A 210 2.18 -14.75 8.52
C GLN A 210 1.38 -13.78 7.65
N ILE A 211 0.79 -12.74 8.26
CA ILE A 211 0.12 -11.67 7.51
C ILE A 211 1.07 -10.89 6.63
N PHE A 212 2.31 -10.69 7.10
CA PHE A 212 3.30 -9.96 6.35
C PHE A 212 3.79 -10.79 5.15
N LYS A 213 4.03 -12.08 5.36
CA LYS A 213 4.38 -13.01 4.26
C LYS A 213 3.27 -13.14 3.24
N LEU A 214 2.01 -13.27 3.67
CA LEU A 214 0.88 -13.36 2.74
C LEU A 214 0.80 -12.12 1.83
N SER A 215 1.05 -10.95 2.40
CA SER A 215 1.06 -9.69 1.64
C SER A 215 2.24 -9.62 0.67
N HIS A 216 3.43 -10.05 1.09
CA HIS A 216 4.60 -10.16 0.21
C HIS A 216 4.36 -11.12 -0.96
N VAL A 217 3.85 -12.33 -0.71
CA VAL A 217 3.54 -13.29 -1.78
C VAL A 217 2.51 -12.74 -2.74
N SER A 218 1.48 -12.05 -2.22
CA SER A 218 0.49 -11.40 -3.07
C SER A 218 1.18 -10.41 -4.02
N ARG A 219 2.08 -9.56 -3.53
CA ARG A 219 2.86 -8.65 -4.38
C ARG A 219 3.74 -9.40 -5.40
N VAL A 220 4.50 -10.41 -4.96
CA VAL A 220 5.38 -11.19 -5.86
C VAL A 220 4.59 -11.78 -7.03
N VAL A 221 3.39 -12.29 -6.75
CA VAL A 221 2.52 -12.89 -7.77
C VAL A 221 1.98 -11.86 -8.78
N TYR A 222 1.78 -10.62 -8.37
CA TYR A 222 1.18 -9.58 -9.23
C TYR A 222 2.19 -8.66 -9.90
N PHE A 223 3.39 -8.48 -9.33
CA PHE A 223 4.32 -7.42 -9.74
C PHE A 223 5.76 -7.90 -9.98
N GLU A 224 6.22 -9.00 -9.36
CA GLU A 224 7.63 -9.43 -9.43
C GLU A 224 7.79 -10.82 -10.04
N LEU A 225 7.72 -10.88 -11.38
CA LEU A 225 7.85 -12.13 -12.15
C LEU A 225 9.15 -12.91 -11.86
N SER A 226 10.22 -12.22 -11.41
CA SER A 226 11.51 -12.83 -11.08
C SER A 226 11.50 -13.69 -9.81
N LEU A 227 10.54 -13.49 -8.91
CA LEU A 227 10.40 -14.22 -7.65
C LEU A 227 9.18 -15.16 -7.61
N LEU A 228 8.40 -15.23 -8.71
CA LEU A 228 7.19 -16.04 -8.80
C LEU A 228 7.43 -17.53 -8.46
N SER A 229 8.62 -18.06 -8.77
CA SER A 229 8.99 -19.45 -8.43
C SER A 229 9.05 -19.75 -6.93
N ALA A 230 9.21 -18.72 -6.09
CA ALA A 230 9.24 -18.87 -4.63
C ALA A 230 7.84 -18.81 -3.99
N ALA A 231 6.84 -18.23 -4.68
CA ALA A 231 5.48 -18.03 -4.16
C ALA A 231 4.81 -19.33 -3.63
N PRO A 232 4.90 -20.50 -4.30
CA PRO A 232 4.35 -21.74 -3.78
C PRO A 232 4.92 -22.12 -2.40
N LYS A 233 6.23 -21.90 -2.23
CA LYS A 233 6.95 -22.25 -1.01
C LYS A 233 6.50 -21.38 0.16
N TYR A 234 6.28 -20.09 -0.07
CA TYR A 234 5.73 -19.22 0.96
C TYR A 234 4.32 -19.63 1.36
N CYS A 235 3.43 -19.91 0.40
CA CYS A 235 2.08 -20.35 0.72
C CYS A 235 2.09 -21.61 1.59
N GLU A 236 2.99 -22.56 1.29
CA GLU A 236 3.21 -23.75 2.11
C GLU A 236 3.70 -23.38 3.53
N THR A 237 4.69 -22.50 3.66
CA THR A 237 5.22 -22.05 4.97
C THR A 237 4.13 -21.40 5.82
N ILE A 238 3.32 -20.52 5.22
CA ILE A 238 2.21 -19.85 5.89
C ILE A 238 1.15 -20.87 6.31
N ALA A 239 0.85 -21.86 5.45
CA ALA A 239 -0.10 -22.91 5.76
C ALA A 239 0.37 -23.77 6.95
N ARG A 240 1.67 -24.11 7.01
CA ARG A 240 2.27 -24.83 8.15
C ARG A 240 2.12 -24.06 9.45
N ALA A 241 2.28 -22.74 9.42
CA ALA A 241 2.01 -21.89 10.59
C ALA A 241 0.52 -21.92 10.99
N ALA A 242 -0.40 -21.92 10.02
CA ALA A 242 -1.83 -22.09 10.27
C ALA A 242 -2.18 -23.43 10.94
N PHE A 243 -1.49 -24.52 10.58
CA PHE A 243 -1.67 -25.83 11.22
C PHE A 243 -1.11 -25.87 12.63
N THR A 244 -0.01 -25.15 12.86
CA THR A 244 0.66 -25.11 14.17
C THR A 244 -0.13 -24.26 15.16
N PHE A 245 -0.76 -23.18 14.70
CA PHE A 245 -1.49 -22.22 15.54
C PHE A 245 -2.91 -21.96 15.03
N PRO A 246 -3.77 -23.00 14.97
CA PRO A 246 -5.09 -22.88 14.39
C PRO A 246 -5.92 -21.82 15.12
N ASP A 247 -5.85 -21.73 16.45
CA ASP A 247 -6.69 -20.81 17.22
C ASP A 247 -6.29 -19.33 17.08
N ARG A 248 -5.01 -19.05 16.81
CA ARG A 248 -4.51 -17.67 16.64
C ARG A 248 -4.76 -17.14 15.22
N ILE A 249 -5.01 -18.02 14.25
CA ILE A 249 -5.20 -17.63 12.86
C ILE A 249 -6.70 -17.55 12.53
N LYS A 250 -7.12 -16.35 12.11
CA LYS A 250 -8.51 -16.05 11.75
C LYS A 250 -8.93 -16.83 10.50
N ARG A 251 -10.21 -17.18 10.41
CA ARG A 251 -10.76 -17.89 9.25
C ARG A 251 -10.57 -17.11 7.94
N SER A 252 -10.81 -15.79 7.96
CA SER A 252 -10.62 -14.91 6.80
C SER A 252 -9.16 -14.83 6.32
N PHE A 253 -8.19 -15.09 7.20
CA PHE A 253 -6.79 -15.22 6.80
C PHE A 253 -6.56 -16.51 6.01
N ILE A 254 -7.10 -17.63 6.50
CA ILE A 254 -6.99 -18.95 5.85
C ILE A 254 -7.66 -18.91 4.47
N GLU A 255 -8.83 -18.28 4.36
CA GLU A 255 -9.54 -18.11 3.10
C GLU A 255 -8.72 -17.35 2.06
N ARG A 256 -8.11 -16.22 2.45
CA ARG A 256 -7.21 -15.45 1.57
C ARG A 256 -5.98 -16.26 1.15
N LEU A 257 -5.38 -17.02 2.08
CA LEU A 257 -4.27 -17.91 1.76
C LEU A 257 -4.66 -19.02 0.78
N ILE A 258 -5.86 -19.61 0.92
CA ILE A 258 -6.37 -20.60 -0.03
C ILE A 258 -6.52 -20.00 -1.41
N LEU A 259 -7.16 -18.82 -1.53
CA LEU A 259 -7.37 -18.14 -2.82
C LEU A 259 -6.04 -17.84 -3.51
N LEU A 260 -5.08 -17.28 -2.77
CA LEU A 260 -3.74 -16.99 -3.29
C LEU A 260 -3.02 -18.27 -3.72
N SER A 261 -3.10 -19.33 -2.89
CA SER A 261 -2.49 -20.63 -3.20
C SER A 261 -3.07 -21.24 -4.48
N CYS A 262 -4.38 -21.13 -4.70
CA CYS A 262 -5.02 -21.61 -5.94
C CYS A 262 -4.49 -20.88 -7.17
N ASN A 263 -4.31 -19.56 -7.08
CA ASN A 263 -3.78 -18.77 -8.18
C ASN A 263 -2.32 -19.11 -8.49
N VAL A 264 -1.50 -19.26 -7.43
CA VAL A 264 -0.07 -19.60 -7.55
C VAL A 264 0.15 -21.02 -8.09
N LEU A 265 -0.74 -21.96 -7.78
CA LEU A 265 -0.64 -23.36 -8.15
C LEU A 265 -1.51 -23.75 -9.36
N LYS A 266 -2.10 -22.78 -10.05
CA LYS A 266 -3.09 -23.01 -11.14
C LYS A 266 -2.58 -23.92 -12.27
N ASP A 267 -1.27 -23.93 -12.51
CA ASP A 267 -0.61 -24.68 -13.58
C ASP A 267 -0.07 -26.05 -13.10
N GLN A 268 -0.30 -26.43 -11.84
CA GLN A 268 0.10 -27.74 -11.32
C GLN A 268 -0.99 -28.79 -11.58
N ALA A 269 -0.57 -29.98 -12.01
CA ALA A 269 -1.46 -31.08 -12.36
C ALA A 269 -2.21 -31.68 -11.14
N GLU A 270 -1.60 -31.62 -9.95
CA GLU A 270 -2.18 -32.15 -8.72
C GLU A 270 -2.09 -31.12 -7.59
N GLU A 271 -3.17 -30.97 -6.83
CA GLU A 271 -3.23 -30.06 -5.68
C GLU A 271 -2.40 -30.65 -4.51
N PRO A 272 -1.50 -29.87 -3.89
CA PRO A 272 -0.63 -30.38 -2.84
C PRO A 272 -1.41 -30.67 -1.55
N GLU A 273 -0.97 -31.69 -0.80
CA GLU A 273 -1.64 -32.18 0.42
C GLU A 273 -1.86 -31.07 1.46
N TRP A 274 -0.91 -30.16 1.63
CA TRP A 274 -1.04 -29.05 2.56
C TRP A 274 -2.19 -28.09 2.19
N LEU A 275 -2.51 -27.92 0.91
CA LEU A 275 -3.63 -27.06 0.49
C LEU A 275 -4.97 -27.75 0.76
N LEU A 276 -5.05 -29.07 0.57
CA LEU A 276 -6.20 -29.87 0.97
C LEU A 276 -6.45 -29.79 2.48
N GLU A 277 -5.39 -29.89 3.28
CA GLU A 277 -5.47 -29.77 4.74
C GLU A 277 -5.87 -28.36 5.18
N LEU A 278 -5.39 -27.32 4.49
CA LEU A 278 -5.78 -25.93 4.73
C LEU A 278 -7.27 -25.71 4.47
N ARG A 279 -7.84 -26.32 3.42
CA ARG A 279 -9.30 -26.30 3.17
C ARG A 279 -10.09 -27.06 4.24
N ARG A 280 -9.54 -28.15 4.79
CA ARG A 280 -10.15 -28.86 5.93
C ARG A 280 -10.18 -27.96 7.16
N LEU A 281 -9.05 -27.32 7.50
CA LEU A 281 -8.97 -26.38 8.62
C LEU A 281 -9.97 -25.22 8.47
N HIS A 282 -10.11 -24.66 7.27
CA HIS A 282 -11.11 -23.63 6.96
C HIS A 282 -12.55 -24.11 7.22
N ARG A 283 -12.89 -25.32 6.76
CA ARG A 283 -14.22 -25.92 6.98
C ARG A 283 -14.50 -26.23 8.44
N THR A 284 -13.53 -26.73 9.19
CA THR A 284 -13.68 -26.99 10.63
C THR A 284 -13.96 -25.69 11.39
N LYS A 285 -13.27 -24.60 11.05
CA LYS A 285 -13.53 -23.27 11.65
C LYS A 285 -14.90 -22.71 11.25
N LEU A 286 -15.39 -22.99 10.05
CA LEU A 286 -16.76 -22.66 9.63
C LEU A 286 -17.81 -23.42 10.45
N ALA A 287 -17.63 -24.74 10.63
CA ALA A 287 -18.55 -25.56 11.42
C ALA A 287 -18.59 -25.12 12.89
N ASN A 288 -17.43 -24.80 13.48
CA ASN A 288 -17.34 -24.31 14.86
C ASN A 288 -17.98 -22.93 15.06
N ALA A 289 -18.01 -22.08 14.02
CA ALA A 289 -18.69 -20.78 14.06
C ALA A 289 -20.21 -20.90 13.92
N ASN A 290 -20.69 -21.94 13.23
CA ASN A 290 -22.11 -22.14 12.92
C ASN A 290 -22.84 -23.15 13.82
N GLY A 291 -22.15 -23.76 14.79
CA GLY A 291 -22.79 -24.53 15.87
C GLY A 291 -23.37 -25.91 15.52
N ASP A 292 -23.08 -26.48 14.35
CA ASP A 292 -23.59 -27.81 13.94
C ASP A 292 -22.45 -28.81 13.62
N PRO A 293 -22.48 -30.05 14.17
CA PRO A 293 -21.56 -31.11 13.78
C PRO A 293 -22.21 -32.01 12.71
N VAL A 294 -21.64 -32.08 11.50
CA VAL A 294 -22.00 -33.13 10.54
C VAL A 294 -20.78 -33.94 10.10
N GLN A 295 -20.96 -35.24 10.31
CA GLN A 295 -20.09 -36.38 10.03
C GLN A 295 -19.82 -36.56 8.53
N HIS A 296 -18.69 -37.24 8.26
CA HIS A 296 -18.30 -37.87 7.01
C HIS A 296 -19.43 -38.21 6.02
N MET A 297 -19.27 -37.84 4.74
CA MET A 297 -19.34 -38.81 3.64
C MET A 297 -18.50 -38.35 2.44
N ALA A 298 -17.74 -39.30 1.92
CA ALA A 298 -16.96 -39.21 0.69
C ALA A 298 -17.77 -39.72 -0.51
N SER A 299 -17.26 -39.40 -1.70
CA SER A 299 -17.53 -40.00 -3.01
C SER A 299 -18.91 -39.76 -3.65
N THR A 300 -18.90 -39.09 -4.81
CA THR A 300 -19.14 -39.75 -6.10
C THR A 300 -18.83 -38.80 -7.26
N SER A 301 -17.97 -39.27 -8.16
CA SER A 301 -17.81 -38.79 -9.52
C SER A 301 -18.99 -39.27 -10.38
N HIS A 302 -19.45 -38.45 -11.32
CA HIS A 302 -19.86 -38.89 -12.67
C HIS A 302 -20.11 -37.69 -13.59
N ASP A 303 -19.70 -37.90 -14.83
CA ASP A 303 -19.68 -37.02 -16.00
C ASP A 303 -21.06 -36.48 -16.40
N MET A 304 -21.07 -35.34 -17.09
CA MET A 304 -21.88 -35.13 -18.31
C MET A 304 -21.40 -33.89 -19.09
N ASP A 305 -20.83 -34.17 -20.27
CA ASP A 305 -20.73 -33.25 -21.42
C ASP A 305 -22.13 -32.97 -22.01
N SER A 306 -22.37 -31.74 -22.46
CA SER A 306 -22.94 -31.44 -23.81
C SER A 306 -23.17 -29.94 -24.07
N GLU A 307 -22.43 -29.44 -25.05
CA GLU A 307 -22.81 -28.56 -26.19
C GLU A 307 -23.99 -27.57 -26.08
N ILE A 308 -23.71 -26.26 -26.29
CA ILE A 308 -24.49 -25.30 -27.12
C ILE A 308 -23.49 -24.21 -27.61
N GLN A 309 -22.95 -24.34 -28.84
CA GLN A 309 -23.30 -23.67 -30.11
C GLN A 309 -22.87 -22.20 -30.30
N ASP A 310 -22.02 -22.04 -31.32
CA ASP A 310 -21.49 -20.81 -31.91
C ASP A 310 -22.58 -19.90 -32.52
N SER A 311 -22.31 -18.58 -32.48
CA SER A 311 -22.99 -17.58 -33.30
C SER A 311 -22.02 -16.43 -33.61
N GLU A 312 -21.35 -16.52 -34.76
CA GLU A 312 -20.62 -15.42 -35.40
C GLU A 312 -21.57 -14.31 -35.88
N CYS A 313 -21.18 -13.04 -35.74
CA CYS A 313 -21.64 -12.00 -36.65
C CYS A 313 -20.56 -10.91 -36.87
N SER A 314 -20.18 -10.74 -38.14
CA SER A 314 -19.17 -9.82 -38.63
C SER A 314 -19.66 -8.36 -38.74
N PRO A 315 -18.76 -7.35 -38.79
CA PRO A 315 -19.12 -5.94 -38.77
C PRO A 315 -19.43 -5.39 -40.18
N ARG A 316 -20.31 -4.38 -40.25
CA ARG A 316 -20.48 -3.52 -41.43
C ARG A 316 -19.93 -2.12 -41.13
N THR A 317 -19.00 -1.72 -41.99
CA THR A 317 -18.43 -0.38 -42.17
C THR A 317 -19.41 0.53 -42.88
N ASP A 318 -19.53 1.78 -42.43
CA ASP A 318 -19.84 2.93 -43.29
C ASP A 318 -19.14 4.17 -42.70
N GLU A 319 -18.16 4.70 -43.44
CA GLU A 319 -17.41 5.94 -43.17
C GLU A 319 -18.17 7.16 -43.71
N ILE A 320 -18.17 8.32 -43.02
CA ILE A 320 -17.87 9.69 -43.57
C ILE A 320 -17.55 10.66 -42.38
N PRO A 321 -16.94 11.86 -42.57
CA PRO A 321 -15.53 12.18 -42.41
C PRO A 321 -15.19 13.07 -41.18
N ALA A 322 -13.95 12.94 -40.70
CA ALA A 322 -13.40 13.70 -39.58
C ALA A 322 -13.17 15.19 -39.91
N LEU A 323 -13.66 16.09 -39.05
CA LEU A 323 -13.08 17.43 -38.88
C LEU A 323 -11.86 17.29 -37.94
N GLN A 324 -10.68 17.65 -38.46
CA GLN A 324 -9.42 17.63 -37.73
C GLN A 324 -9.41 18.63 -36.57
N SER A 325 -9.09 18.14 -35.38
CA SER A 325 -8.59 18.94 -34.24
C SER A 325 -7.10 18.67 -34.09
N PRO A 326 -6.29 19.66 -33.65
CA PRO A 326 -4.83 19.56 -33.66
C PRO A 326 -4.34 18.41 -32.78
N ASP A 327 -3.44 17.62 -33.35
CA ASP A 327 -2.85 16.42 -32.78
C ASP A 327 -2.11 16.70 -31.46
N LEU A 328 -2.35 15.85 -30.46
CA LEU A 328 -1.57 15.76 -29.22
C LEU A 328 -0.21 15.10 -29.54
N GLU A 329 0.78 15.87 -30.01
CA GLU A 329 2.14 15.39 -30.32
C GLU A 329 3.01 15.23 -29.06
N GLN A 330 3.83 14.17 -28.97
CA GLN A 330 4.87 14.06 -27.93
C GLN A 330 6.11 14.86 -28.25
N HIS A 331 6.70 15.31 -27.15
CA HIS A 331 7.98 15.98 -27.13
C HIS A 331 8.75 15.49 -25.90
N ALA A 332 9.60 14.47 -26.07
CA ALA A 332 10.80 14.39 -25.25
C ALA A 332 11.65 15.59 -25.67
N VAL A 333 11.61 16.67 -24.88
CA VAL A 333 12.19 17.95 -25.28
C VAL A 333 13.09 18.54 -24.19
N PRO A 334 14.10 19.33 -24.60
CA PRO A 334 14.85 20.14 -23.65
C PRO A 334 13.91 21.04 -22.85
N ARG A 335 14.20 21.25 -21.58
CA ARG A 335 13.44 22.14 -20.67
C ARG A 335 13.20 23.55 -21.25
N ALA A 336 14.11 24.02 -22.11
CA ALA A 336 13.97 25.28 -22.84
C ALA A 336 12.72 25.36 -23.74
N VAL A 337 12.22 24.24 -24.25
CA VAL A 337 11.01 24.18 -25.10
C VAL A 337 9.75 24.43 -24.28
N LEU A 338 9.66 23.90 -23.06
CA LEU A 338 8.55 24.20 -22.16
C LEU A 338 8.52 25.71 -21.85
N TYR A 339 9.67 26.26 -21.46
CA TYR A 339 9.79 27.68 -21.10
C TYR A 339 9.68 28.65 -22.28
N SER A 340 9.85 28.19 -23.52
CA SER A 340 9.58 29.03 -24.70
C SER A 340 8.10 29.12 -25.04
N ARG A 341 7.27 28.21 -24.52
CA ARG A 341 5.82 28.14 -24.76
C ARG A 341 5.00 28.56 -23.56
N TYR A 342 5.52 28.41 -22.34
CA TYR A 342 4.80 28.70 -21.11
C TYR A 342 5.66 29.50 -20.12
N THR A 343 5.06 30.53 -19.53
CA THR A 343 5.64 31.26 -18.40
C THR A 343 5.04 30.71 -17.11
N LEU A 344 5.89 30.26 -16.17
CA LEU A 344 5.44 29.77 -14.86
C LEU A 344 5.26 30.92 -13.87
N GLY A 345 4.20 30.85 -13.08
CA GLY A 345 3.86 31.76 -12.00
C GLY A 345 4.10 31.14 -10.62
N LYS A 346 3.21 31.46 -9.68
CA LYS A 346 3.27 30.95 -8.30
C LYS A 346 2.91 29.46 -8.25
N VAL A 347 3.30 28.80 -7.16
CA VAL A 347 2.85 27.45 -6.84
C VAL A 347 1.36 27.49 -6.48
N LEU A 348 0.58 26.60 -7.09
CA LEU A 348 -0.83 26.37 -6.77
C LEU A 348 -1.00 25.23 -5.76
N GLY A 349 -0.15 24.20 -5.81
CA GLY A 349 -0.15 23.09 -4.87
C GLY A 349 1.12 22.24 -4.94
N MET A 350 1.48 21.57 -3.85
CA MET A 350 2.58 20.60 -3.77
C MET A 350 2.15 19.43 -2.89
N GLY A 351 2.41 18.20 -3.34
CA GLY A 351 2.05 16.99 -2.60
C GLY A 351 2.72 15.73 -3.16
N GLY A 352 2.23 14.55 -2.75
CA GLY A 352 2.73 13.25 -3.22
C GLY A 352 2.59 13.05 -4.73
N TYR A 353 1.69 13.79 -5.38
CA TYR A 353 1.42 13.74 -6.82
C TYR A 353 2.25 14.77 -7.62
N GLY A 354 3.26 15.39 -7.00
CA GLY A 354 4.14 16.36 -7.63
C GLY A 354 3.82 17.82 -7.28
N SER A 355 4.25 18.73 -8.15
CA SER A 355 4.15 20.18 -7.95
C SER A 355 3.35 20.85 -9.06
N VAL A 356 2.36 21.65 -8.70
CA VAL A 356 1.48 22.35 -9.65
C VAL A 356 1.75 23.85 -9.57
N PHE A 357 1.99 24.46 -10.73
CA PHE A 357 2.26 25.89 -10.87
C PHE A 357 1.18 26.55 -11.71
N GLU A 358 0.92 27.82 -11.41
CA GLU A 358 0.25 28.72 -12.33
C GLU A 358 1.10 28.84 -13.59
N GLY A 359 0.47 28.89 -14.76
CA GLY A 359 1.14 29.02 -16.03
C GLY A 359 0.39 29.93 -16.99
N HIS A 360 1.12 30.53 -17.91
CA HIS A 360 0.57 31.32 -19.01
C HIS A 360 1.15 30.83 -20.33
N ARG A 361 0.29 30.39 -21.23
CA ARG A 361 0.69 30.03 -22.59
C ARG A 361 1.04 31.30 -23.36
N ILE A 362 2.25 31.36 -23.90
CA ILE A 362 2.81 32.57 -24.53
C ILE A 362 2.09 32.88 -25.86
N GLU A 363 1.64 31.85 -26.57
CA GLU A 363 1.03 32.00 -27.90
C GLU A 363 -0.27 32.82 -27.89
N ASP A 364 -1.16 32.54 -26.93
CA ASP A 364 -2.51 33.11 -26.89
C ASP A 364 -2.86 33.78 -25.54
N GLY A 365 -1.92 33.77 -24.58
CA GLY A 365 -2.13 34.30 -23.25
C GLY A 365 -3.04 33.44 -22.38
N LYS A 366 -3.36 32.20 -22.78
CA LYS A 366 -4.26 31.33 -22.02
C LYS A 366 -3.63 30.98 -20.67
N GLU A 367 -4.36 31.22 -19.59
CA GLU A 367 -4.00 30.77 -18.25
C GLU A 367 -4.17 29.25 -18.15
N VAL A 368 -3.19 28.58 -17.54
CA VAL A 368 -3.10 27.12 -17.43
C VAL A 368 -2.53 26.72 -16.08
N ALA A 369 -2.71 25.46 -15.71
CA ALA A 369 -1.99 24.84 -14.59
C ALA A 369 -0.91 23.91 -15.16
N VAL A 370 0.30 23.98 -14.63
CA VAL A 370 1.44 23.16 -15.08
C VAL A 370 1.86 22.23 -13.95
N LYS A 371 1.55 20.94 -14.08
CA LYS A 371 1.88 19.89 -13.11
C LYS A 371 3.20 19.21 -13.51
N PHE A 372 4.16 19.20 -12.59
CA PHE A 372 5.43 18.48 -12.71
C PHE A 372 5.38 17.25 -11.81
N VAL A 373 5.66 16.09 -12.40
CA VAL A 373 5.74 14.79 -11.72
C VAL A 373 7.13 14.23 -11.96
N ASP A 374 7.87 13.92 -10.90
CA ASP A 374 9.17 13.25 -11.04
C ASP A 374 8.96 11.80 -11.49
N LYS A 375 9.83 11.32 -12.39
CA LYS A 375 9.82 9.93 -12.84
C LYS A 375 10.36 9.02 -11.74
N ASP A 376 9.66 7.92 -11.52
CA ASP A 376 10.08 6.80 -10.69
C ASP A 376 10.35 5.56 -11.56
N ASP A 377 11.30 4.72 -11.16
CA ASP A 377 11.58 3.45 -11.85
C ASP A 377 10.38 2.49 -11.74
N ASP A 378 9.53 2.66 -10.71
CA ASP A 378 8.31 1.90 -10.48
C ASP A 378 7.03 2.55 -11.08
N ASP A 379 7.17 3.60 -11.91
CA ASP A 379 6.02 4.25 -12.54
C ASP A 379 5.22 3.28 -13.40
N ASP A 380 3.91 3.20 -13.16
CA ASP A 380 3.01 2.43 -14.02
C ASP A 380 2.92 3.09 -15.41
N ILE A 381 3.34 2.34 -16.43
CA ILE A 381 3.29 2.74 -17.84
C ILE A 381 2.25 1.86 -18.56
N ILE A 382 1.40 2.49 -19.36
CA ILE A 382 0.37 1.82 -20.15
C ILE A 382 0.34 2.31 -21.59
N THR A 383 -0.19 1.46 -22.46
CA THR A 383 -0.48 1.80 -23.85
C THR A 383 -1.98 2.01 -24.02
N ILE A 384 -2.36 3.16 -24.57
CA ILE A 384 -3.78 3.44 -24.88
C ILE A 384 -4.27 2.43 -25.92
N PRO A 385 -5.45 1.81 -25.77
CA PRO A 385 -5.99 0.88 -26.76
C PRO A 385 -6.03 1.49 -28.16
N GLY A 386 -5.37 0.82 -29.12
CA GLY A 386 -5.27 1.26 -30.51
C GLY A 386 -4.08 2.19 -30.81
N GLU A 387 -3.31 2.58 -29.81
CA GLU A 387 -2.04 3.29 -29.98
C GLU A 387 -0.85 2.34 -29.75
N THR A 388 0.32 2.73 -30.25
CA THR A 388 1.56 1.95 -30.08
C THR A 388 2.44 2.48 -28.96
N GLN A 389 2.08 3.62 -28.39
CA GLN A 389 2.95 4.32 -27.48
C GLN A 389 2.63 4.06 -26.02
N GLU A 390 3.69 3.74 -25.31
CA GLU A 390 3.75 3.66 -23.86
C GLU A 390 3.79 5.05 -23.25
N LEU A 391 2.90 5.27 -22.28
CA LEU A 391 2.68 6.53 -21.59
C LEU A 391 2.53 6.27 -20.09
N PRO A 392 2.94 7.20 -19.22
CA PRO A 392 2.60 7.13 -17.80
C PRO A 392 1.09 7.04 -17.63
N VAL A 393 0.62 6.24 -16.67
CA VAL A 393 -0.82 6.00 -16.44
C VAL A 393 -1.61 7.29 -16.41
N GLU A 394 -1.20 8.28 -15.61
CA GLU A 394 -1.95 9.54 -15.48
C GLU A 394 -2.08 10.26 -16.83
N VAL A 395 -0.98 10.37 -17.59
CA VAL A 395 -0.94 11.01 -18.91
C VAL A 395 -1.83 10.26 -19.90
N ALA A 396 -1.74 8.93 -19.92
CA ALA A 396 -2.51 8.08 -20.83
C ALA A 396 -4.02 8.23 -20.60
N LEU A 397 -4.45 8.12 -19.33
CA LEU A 397 -5.86 8.19 -18.96
C LEU A 397 -6.42 9.61 -19.17
N MET A 398 -5.67 10.65 -18.81
CA MET A 398 -6.02 12.04 -19.08
C MET A 398 -6.16 12.30 -20.59
N LYS A 399 -5.24 11.76 -21.41
CA LYS A 399 -5.31 11.84 -22.88
C LYS A 399 -6.56 11.15 -23.42
N MET A 400 -7.01 10.06 -22.81
CA MET A 400 -8.24 9.37 -23.22
C MET A 400 -9.49 10.21 -22.91
N VAL A 401 -9.62 10.73 -21.68
CA VAL A 401 -10.82 11.49 -21.26
C VAL A 401 -10.88 12.90 -21.85
N SER A 402 -9.75 13.47 -22.25
CA SER A 402 -9.67 14.82 -22.86
C SER A 402 -9.93 14.84 -24.38
N ARG A 403 -10.02 13.67 -25.03
CA ARG A 403 -10.37 13.60 -26.46
C ARG A 403 -11.82 13.99 -26.69
N PRO A 404 -12.13 14.65 -27.82
CA PRO A 404 -13.52 14.88 -28.22
C PRO A 404 -14.35 13.57 -28.30
N PRO A 405 -15.62 13.58 -27.85
CA PRO A 405 -16.30 14.69 -27.18
C PRO A 405 -15.77 14.93 -25.76
N ARG A 406 -15.56 16.19 -25.39
CA ARG A 406 -15.04 16.59 -24.06
C ARG A 406 -16.18 16.67 -23.04
N CYS A 407 -15.87 16.44 -21.77
CA CYS A 407 -16.77 16.66 -20.64
C CYS A 407 -16.31 17.87 -19.82
N SER A 408 -17.21 18.82 -19.57
CA SER A 408 -16.89 20.02 -18.78
C SER A 408 -16.55 19.72 -17.32
N ASN A 409 -16.97 18.55 -16.81
CA ASN A 409 -16.76 18.13 -15.42
C ASN A 409 -15.52 17.26 -15.21
N VAL A 410 -14.65 17.10 -16.22
CA VAL A 410 -13.33 16.48 -16.10
C VAL A 410 -12.27 17.49 -16.52
N LEU A 411 -11.19 17.60 -15.74
CA LEU A 411 -10.11 18.53 -16.05
C LEU A 411 -9.41 18.15 -17.36
N GLU A 412 -9.35 19.09 -18.31
CA GLU A 412 -8.74 18.86 -19.62
C GLU A 412 -7.20 18.87 -19.56
N LEU A 413 -6.58 17.82 -20.10
CA LEU A 413 -5.18 17.82 -20.48
C LEU A 413 -5.03 18.52 -21.83
N LEU A 414 -4.38 19.67 -21.83
CA LEU A 414 -4.13 20.47 -23.03
C LEU A 414 -2.92 19.96 -23.80
N GLU A 415 -1.86 19.63 -23.07
CA GLU A 415 -0.58 19.21 -23.61
C GLU A 415 0.25 18.52 -22.53
N TRP A 416 1.24 17.71 -22.92
CA TRP A 416 2.20 17.17 -21.98
C TRP A 416 3.60 17.08 -22.60
N PHE A 417 4.61 17.04 -21.75
CA PHE A 417 6.01 16.95 -22.12
C PHE A 417 6.71 15.91 -21.27
N GLU A 418 7.75 15.33 -21.84
CA GLU A 418 8.73 14.56 -21.11
C GLU A 418 10.04 15.34 -21.10
N ILE A 419 10.51 15.73 -19.90
CA ILE A 419 11.68 16.60 -19.76
C ILE A 419 12.56 16.05 -18.66
N ASP A 420 13.81 15.74 -19.00
CA ASP A 420 14.79 15.18 -18.06
C ASP A 420 14.20 13.96 -17.31
N ASN A 421 14.16 14.02 -15.97
CA ASN A 421 13.56 13.01 -15.10
C ASN A 421 12.14 13.38 -14.64
N GLN A 422 11.36 14.11 -15.46
CA GLN A 422 10.01 14.55 -15.10
C GLN A 422 9.01 14.38 -16.25
N TYR A 423 7.77 14.06 -15.90
CA TYR A 423 6.60 14.28 -16.75
C TYR A 423 5.97 15.62 -16.41
N VAL A 424 5.64 16.40 -17.44
CA VAL A 424 5.02 17.73 -17.28
C VAL A 424 3.68 17.74 -17.99
N MET A 425 2.61 18.01 -17.28
CA MET A 425 1.26 18.12 -17.83
C MET A 425 0.79 19.58 -17.79
N VAL A 426 0.34 20.08 -18.93
CA VAL A 426 -0.32 21.38 -19.06
C VAL A 426 -1.82 21.14 -19.07
N LEU A 427 -2.49 21.66 -18.06
CA LEU A 427 -3.88 21.41 -17.74
C LEU A 427 -4.68 22.72 -17.87
N GLU A 428 -5.99 22.60 -18.11
CA GLU A 428 -6.87 23.74 -17.91
C GLU A 428 -6.82 24.23 -16.45
N TRP A 429 -7.07 25.51 -16.22
CA TRP A 429 -7.10 26.08 -14.87
C TRP A 429 -8.44 26.81 -14.61
N PRO A 430 -9.35 26.24 -13.80
CA PRO A 430 -10.68 26.80 -13.56
C PRO A 430 -10.69 27.92 -12.49
N SER A 431 -9.82 28.91 -12.62
CA SER A 431 -9.63 29.99 -11.63
C SER A 431 -10.85 30.94 -11.52
N PRO A 432 -11.22 31.42 -10.31
CA PRO A 432 -10.73 30.98 -9.01
C PRO A 432 -11.32 29.61 -8.63
N CYS A 433 -10.49 28.72 -8.09
CA CYS A 433 -10.91 27.41 -7.62
C CYS A 433 -10.21 26.99 -6.33
N MET A 434 -10.82 26.03 -5.65
CA MET A 434 -10.25 25.25 -4.55
C MET A 434 -10.70 23.80 -4.69
N ASP A 435 -10.10 22.88 -3.95
CA ASP A 435 -10.65 21.53 -3.86
C ASP A 435 -11.95 21.51 -3.04
N LEU A 436 -12.76 20.49 -3.27
CA LEU A 436 -14.08 20.36 -2.68
C LEU A 436 -14.00 20.04 -1.18
N TYR A 437 -12.86 19.53 -0.69
CA TYR A 437 -12.62 19.33 0.73
C TYR A 437 -12.52 20.68 1.45
N ASP A 438 -11.64 21.57 1.00
CA ASP A 438 -11.50 22.93 1.52
C ASP A 438 -12.80 23.72 1.38
N PHE A 439 -13.50 23.59 0.25
CA PHE A 439 -14.81 24.22 0.07
C PHE A 439 -15.82 23.72 1.12
N THR A 440 -15.88 22.42 1.38
CA THR A 440 -16.81 21.84 2.37
C THR A 440 -16.45 22.27 3.79
N ASP A 441 -15.16 22.34 4.13
CA ASP A 441 -14.68 22.82 5.44
C ASP A 441 -15.09 24.28 5.69
N LEU A 442 -14.91 25.16 4.69
CA LEU A 442 -15.34 26.56 4.73
C LEU A 442 -16.86 26.73 4.91
N HIS A 443 -17.66 25.73 4.53
CA HIS A 443 -19.11 25.70 4.70
C HIS A 443 -19.57 25.00 5.99
N GLY A 444 -18.67 24.77 6.94
CA GLY A 444 -18.98 24.17 8.25
C GLY A 444 -18.86 22.65 8.26
N GLY A 445 -18.03 22.09 7.37
CA GLY A 445 -17.69 20.66 7.30
C GLY A 445 -18.74 19.78 6.64
N ARG A 446 -19.83 20.35 6.12
CA ARG A 446 -20.87 19.65 5.35
C ARG A 446 -21.62 20.62 4.45
N LEU A 447 -22.26 20.11 3.41
CA LEU A 447 -23.09 20.87 2.48
C LEU A 447 -24.58 20.63 2.77
N SER A 448 -25.41 21.62 2.40
CA SER A 448 -26.85 21.36 2.30
C SER A 448 -27.14 20.36 1.20
N GLU A 449 -28.25 19.61 1.29
CA GLU A 449 -28.64 18.68 0.24
C GLU A 449 -28.79 19.33 -1.13
N ALA A 450 -29.25 20.59 -1.19
CA ALA A 450 -29.33 21.32 -2.45
C ALA A 450 -27.95 21.50 -3.09
N GLN A 451 -26.96 21.95 -2.32
CA GLN A 451 -25.58 22.08 -2.79
C GLN A 451 -24.95 20.73 -3.14
N ALA A 452 -25.14 19.72 -2.29
CA ALA A 452 -24.63 18.38 -2.52
C ALA A 452 -25.24 17.75 -3.78
N ARG A 453 -26.51 18.01 -4.08
CA ARG A 453 -27.19 17.54 -5.29
C ARG A 453 -26.56 18.14 -6.54
N ASP A 454 -26.33 19.46 -6.55
CA ASP A 454 -25.72 20.17 -7.68
C ASP A 454 -24.28 19.68 -7.93
N VAL A 455 -23.51 19.46 -6.86
CA VAL A 455 -22.17 18.87 -6.93
C VAL A 455 -22.23 17.44 -7.45
N MET A 456 -23.07 16.58 -6.87
CA MET A 456 -23.13 15.16 -7.23
C MET A 456 -23.58 14.94 -8.67
N LEU A 457 -24.48 15.76 -9.22
CA LEU A 457 -24.85 15.69 -10.64
C LEU A 457 -23.64 15.89 -11.55
N GLN A 458 -22.76 16.84 -11.21
CA GLN A 458 -21.55 17.12 -11.97
C GLN A 458 -20.52 15.99 -11.82
N VAL A 459 -20.34 15.46 -10.60
CA VAL A 459 -19.43 14.34 -10.34
C VAL A 459 -19.90 13.06 -11.04
N ILE A 460 -21.20 12.77 -11.05
CA ILE A 460 -21.77 11.62 -11.77
C ILE A 460 -21.53 11.74 -13.28
N ARG A 461 -21.69 12.95 -13.85
CA ARG A 461 -21.36 13.22 -15.27
C ARG A 461 -19.89 12.98 -15.56
N ALA A 462 -18.99 13.43 -14.67
CA ALA A 462 -17.56 13.21 -14.79
C ALA A 462 -17.21 11.70 -14.75
N ALA A 463 -17.68 10.99 -13.72
CA ALA A 463 -17.43 9.56 -13.53
C ALA A 463 -17.95 8.72 -14.70
N ARG A 464 -19.16 9.03 -15.18
CA ARG A 464 -19.74 8.39 -16.36
C ARG A 464 -18.91 8.65 -17.60
N HIS A 465 -18.50 9.90 -17.84
CA HIS A 465 -17.65 10.26 -18.98
C HIS A 465 -16.34 9.46 -18.96
N CYS A 466 -15.68 9.35 -17.81
CA CYS A 466 -14.49 8.52 -17.68
C CYS A 466 -14.76 7.06 -18.12
N CYS A 467 -15.84 6.45 -17.60
CA CYS A 467 -16.21 5.08 -17.93
C CYS A 467 -16.53 4.92 -19.43
N ASP A 468 -17.31 5.83 -20.01
CA ASP A 468 -17.66 5.86 -21.44
C ASP A 468 -16.40 6.01 -22.32
N ARG A 469 -15.32 6.60 -21.78
CA ARG A 469 -14.02 6.73 -22.43
C ARG A 469 -13.07 5.56 -22.17
N GLY A 470 -13.52 4.51 -21.48
CA GLY A 470 -12.73 3.34 -21.16
C GLY A 470 -11.75 3.56 -20.00
N VAL A 471 -12.08 4.47 -19.08
CA VAL A 471 -11.23 4.86 -17.94
C VAL A 471 -11.98 4.68 -16.62
N LEU A 472 -11.36 4.01 -15.66
CA LEU A 472 -11.73 4.04 -14.26
C LEU A 472 -10.83 5.01 -13.52
N HIS A 473 -11.43 5.97 -12.80
CA HIS A 473 -10.67 6.93 -12.01
C HIS A 473 -10.10 6.30 -10.72
N CYS A 474 -10.86 5.40 -10.09
CA CYS A 474 -10.53 4.68 -8.85
C CYS A 474 -10.33 5.54 -7.58
N ASP A 475 -10.12 6.86 -7.66
CA ASP A 475 -9.93 7.72 -6.48
C ASP A 475 -10.82 8.99 -6.50
N ILE A 476 -12.13 8.82 -6.75
CA ILE A 476 -13.08 9.96 -6.70
C ILE A 476 -13.39 10.29 -5.24
N LYS A 477 -12.91 11.44 -4.78
CA LYS A 477 -13.06 11.96 -3.40
C LYS A 477 -13.03 13.49 -3.40
N LEU A 478 -13.28 14.11 -2.24
CA LEU A 478 -13.37 15.56 -2.08
C LEU A 478 -12.09 16.28 -2.55
N GLU A 479 -10.93 15.72 -2.22
CA GLU A 479 -9.62 16.28 -2.53
C GLU A 479 -9.29 16.23 -4.03
N ASN A 480 -9.92 15.31 -4.78
CA ASN A 480 -9.71 15.13 -6.22
C ASN A 480 -10.83 15.79 -7.06
N LEU A 481 -11.59 16.72 -6.46
CA LEU A 481 -12.63 17.50 -7.12
C LEU A 481 -12.32 18.98 -6.94
N LEU A 482 -12.05 19.70 -8.01
CA LEU A 482 -11.95 21.17 -7.98
C LEU A 482 -13.34 21.78 -8.13
N ILE A 483 -13.63 22.80 -7.34
CA ILE A 483 -14.82 23.63 -7.48
C ILE A 483 -14.41 25.07 -7.76
N ASN A 484 -14.95 25.65 -8.82
CA ASN A 484 -14.80 27.07 -9.08
C ASN A 484 -15.69 27.86 -8.11
N THR A 485 -15.11 28.76 -7.33
CA THR A 485 -15.83 29.40 -6.22
C THR A 485 -16.86 30.43 -6.65
N ASP A 486 -16.79 30.89 -7.90
CA ASP A 486 -17.71 31.88 -8.45
C ASP A 486 -18.91 31.22 -9.15
N THR A 487 -18.67 30.10 -9.84
CA THR A 487 -19.66 29.42 -10.69
C THR A 487 -20.22 28.14 -10.07
N LEU A 488 -19.51 27.56 -9.09
CA LEU A 488 -19.77 26.23 -8.51
C LEU A 488 -19.65 25.09 -9.53
N ASP A 489 -18.94 25.31 -10.64
CA ASP A 489 -18.59 24.27 -11.59
C ASP A 489 -17.55 23.33 -10.97
N VAL A 490 -17.82 22.02 -11.04
CA VAL A 490 -16.98 20.96 -10.46
C VAL A 490 -16.24 20.22 -11.56
N LYS A 491 -14.94 20.02 -11.35
CA LYS A 491 -14.05 19.29 -12.27
C LYS A 491 -13.28 18.20 -11.52
N LEU A 492 -13.35 16.98 -12.05
CA LEU A 492 -12.56 15.82 -11.59
C LEU A 492 -11.10 15.98 -12.02
N ILE A 493 -10.18 15.78 -11.08
CA ILE A 493 -8.73 15.86 -11.27
C ILE A 493 -8.04 14.58 -10.80
N ASP A 494 -6.76 14.45 -11.14
CA ASP A 494 -5.82 13.43 -10.64
C ASP A 494 -6.17 11.97 -11.00
N PHE A 495 -5.66 11.55 -12.16
CA PHE A 495 -5.84 10.19 -12.66
C PHE A 495 -4.68 9.26 -12.28
N GLY A 496 -3.85 9.64 -11.30
CA GLY A 496 -2.67 8.87 -10.90
C GLY A 496 -2.97 7.47 -10.34
N CYS A 497 -4.15 7.27 -9.75
CA CYS A 497 -4.63 5.96 -9.29
C CYS A 497 -5.53 5.24 -10.31
N GLY A 498 -5.71 5.82 -11.50
CA GLY A 498 -6.68 5.33 -12.48
C GLY A 498 -6.26 4.03 -13.16
N ARG A 499 -7.21 3.41 -13.86
CA ARG A 499 -6.99 2.19 -14.66
C ARG A 499 -7.76 2.25 -15.97
N LEU A 500 -7.29 1.49 -16.97
CA LEU A 500 -8.12 1.18 -18.13
C LEU A 500 -9.34 0.37 -17.67
N LEU A 501 -10.53 0.80 -18.10
CA LEU A 501 -11.77 0.06 -17.88
C LEU A 501 -11.75 -1.21 -18.74
N LYS A 502 -12.06 -2.35 -18.11
CA LYS A 502 -12.15 -3.66 -18.75
C LYS A 502 -13.28 -4.48 -18.13
N ASP A 503 -13.79 -5.43 -18.90
CA ASP A 503 -14.85 -6.34 -18.42
C ASP A 503 -14.31 -7.45 -17.50
N SER A 504 -13.01 -7.74 -17.60
CA SER A 504 -12.37 -8.71 -16.72
C SER A 504 -12.22 -8.17 -15.30
N PRO A 505 -12.25 -9.04 -14.27
CA PRO A 505 -12.07 -8.58 -12.90
C PRO A 505 -10.71 -7.89 -12.66
N TYR A 506 -10.72 -6.96 -11.71
CA TYR A 506 -9.53 -6.40 -11.10
C TYR A 506 -9.24 -7.15 -9.81
N TYR A 507 -7.96 -7.35 -9.49
CA TYR A 507 -7.52 -8.16 -8.34
C TYR A 507 -6.80 -7.34 -7.26
N SER A 508 -6.60 -6.04 -7.50
CA SER A 508 -6.03 -5.10 -6.55
C SER A 508 -6.81 -3.78 -6.57
N PHE A 509 -7.27 -3.36 -5.39
CA PHE A 509 -7.86 -2.04 -5.22
C PHE A 509 -6.76 -0.99 -5.16
N VAL A 510 -6.99 0.14 -5.83
CA VAL A 510 -6.13 1.33 -5.83
C VAL A 510 -6.99 2.54 -5.48
N GLY A 511 -6.37 3.57 -4.93
CA GLY A 511 -7.06 4.74 -4.41
C GLY A 511 -7.26 4.70 -2.89
N THR A 512 -8.11 5.59 -2.41
CA THR A 512 -8.29 5.87 -0.97
C THR A 512 -9.04 4.76 -0.27
N LYS A 513 -8.45 4.20 0.79
CA LYS A 513 -8.97 3.02 1.50
C LYS A 513 -10.36 3.18 2.11
N ALA A 514 -10.74 4.40 2.54
CA ALA A 514 -12.09 4.66 3.05
C ALA A 514 -13.19 4.52 1.97
N PHE A 515 -12.81 4.51 0.69
CA PHE A 515 -13.70 4.31 -0.45
C PHE A 515 -13.66 2.86 -0.98
N GLU A 516 -12.90 1.97 -0.34
CA GLU A 516 -12.77 0.57 -0.78
C GLU A 516 -14.07 -0.21 -0.52
N PRO A 517 -14.69 -0.79 -1.56
CA PRO A 517 -15.95 -1.51 -1.40
C PRO A 517 -15.75 -2.92 -0.80
N PRO A 518 -16.80 -3.52 -0.21
CA PRO A 518 -16.72 -4.79 0.51
C PRO A 518 -16.20 -5.94 -0.35
N GLU A 519 -16.55 -6.02 -1.64
CA GLU A 519 -16.10 -7.09 -2.53
C GLU A 519 -14.58 -7.08 -2.77
N CYS A 520 -13.92 -5.93 -2.68
CA CYS A 520 -12.46 -5.85 -2.74
C CYS A 520 -11.82 -6.58 -1.55
N GLN A 521 -12.45 -6.49 -0.37
CA GLN A 521 -11.97 -7.13 0.85
C GLN A 521 -12.39 -8.60 0.96
N MET A 522 -13.62 -8.91 0.55
CA MET A 522 -14.24 -10.24 0.70
C MET A 522 -13.82 -11.20 -0.42
N ASN A 523 -13.87 -10.75 -1.68
CA ASN A 523 -13.71 -11.63 -2.84
C ASN A 523 -12.32 -11.51 -3.49
N LEU A 524 -11.49 -10.57 -3.03
CA LEU A 524 -10.19 -10.21 -3.64
C LEU A 524 -10.29 -9.90 -5.15
N LYS A 525 -11.49 -9.56 -5.62
CA LYS A 525 -11.76 -9.16 -6.99
C LYS A 525 -12.98 -8.27 -7.08
N TYR A 526 -12.99 -7.37 -8.05
CA TYR A 526 -14.11 -6.48 -8.32
C TYR A 526 -14.23 -6.18 -9.82
N VAL A 527 -15.38 -5.62 -10.20
CA VAL A 527 -15.68 -5.10 -11.55
C VAL A 527 -15.76 -3.58 -11.51
N GLY A 528 -15.35 -2.91 -12.58
CA GLY A 528 -15.03 -1.48 -12.56
C GLY A 528 -16.17 -0.54 -12.15
N ILE A 529 -17.26 -0.54 -12.90
CA ILE A 529 -18.34 0.45 -12.73
C ILE A 529 -18.99 0.36 -11.33
N PRO A 530 -19.36 -0.83 -10.80
CA PRO A 530 -19.95 -0.93 -9.46
C PRO A 530 -19.07 -0.38 -8.32
N VAL A 531 -17.74 -0.41 -8.45
CA VAL A 531 -16.82 0.21 -7.49
C VAL A 531 -16.89 1.73 -7.56
N THR A 532 -17.02 2.29 -8.76
CA THR A 532 -17.23 3.74 -8.93
C THR A 532 -18.55 4.17 -8.29
N ILE A 533 -19.62 3.39 -8.46
CA ILE A 533 -20.94 3.66 -7.85
C ILE A 533 -20.86 3.64 -6.32
N TRP A 534 -20.16 2.67 -5.73
CA TRP A 534 -19.90 2.64 -4.30
C TRP A 534 -19.19 3.91 -3.83
N GLY A 535 -18.11 4.30 -4.50
CA GLY A 535 -17.35 5.51 -4.16
C GLY A 535 -18.19 6.78 -4.22
N LEU A 536 -19.13 6.88 -5.16
CA LEU A 536 -20.10 7.99 -5.23
C LEU A 536 -21.07 8.00 -4.03
N GLY A 537 -21.46 6.84 -3.52
CA GLY A 537 -22.24 6.72 -2.28
C GLY A 537 -21.47 7.22 -1.06
N ILE A 538 -20.20 6.82 -0.92
CA ILE A 538 -19.30 7.31 0.13
C ILE A 538 -19.14 8.82 0.04
N LEU A 539 -18.89 9.36 -1.15
CA LEU A 539 -18.74 10.80 -1.38
C LEU A 539 -19.99 11.59 -0.98
N LEU A 540 -21.17 11.14 -1.42
CA LEU A 540 -22.43 11.79 -1.05
C LEU A 540 -22.65 11.77 0.47
N PHE A 541 -22.37 10.65 1.14
CA PHE A 541 -22.45 10.59 2.59
C PHE A 541 -21.48 11.59 3.24
N CYS A 542 -20.23 11.67 2.78
CA CYS A 542 -19.26 12.64 3.30
C CYS A 542 -19.74 14.09 3.13
N LEU A 543 -20.33 14.44 1.97
CA LEU A 543 -20.85 15.79 1.71
C LEU A 543 -21.98 16.17 2.67
N ILE A 544 -22.86 15.23 3.02
CA ILE A 544 -24.02 15.50 3.89
C ILE A 544 -23.66 15.39 5.38
N CYS A 545 -22.89 14.38 5.76
CA CYS A 545 -22.62 14.04 7.15
C CYS A 545 -21.33 14.68 7.70
N GLY A 546 -20.40 15.06 6.83
CA GLY A 546 -19.08 15.57 7.21
C GLY A 546 -18.12 14.51 7.75
N SER A 547 -18.45 13.23 7.60
CA SER A 547 -17.65 12.10 8.06
C SER A 547 -17.80 10.92 7.10
N TYR A 548 -16.88 9.95 7.17
CA TYR A 548 -17.03 8.69 6.45
C TYR A 548 -18.18 7.85 7.04
N PRO A 549 -18.87 7.04 6.21
CA PRO A 549 -19.90 6.12 6.69
C PRO A 549 -19.32 4.89 7.39
N PHE A 550 -18.05 4.55 7.12
CA PHE A 550 -17.39 3.35 7.64
C PHE A 550 -16.00 3.69 8.20
N GLU A 551 -15.61 3.04 9.29
CA GLU A 551 -14.23 3.05 9.80
C GLU A 551 -13.38 1.96 9.12
N SER A 552 -12.05 2.17 9.08
CA SER A 552 -11.13 1.24 8.44
C SER A 552 -11.15 -0.15 9.12
N GLY A 553 -11.59 -1.18 8.39
CA GLY A 553 -11.60 -2.56 8.86
C GLY A 553 -12.91 -3.00 9.53
N GLU A 554 -13.99 -2.22 9.39
CA GLU A 554 -15.32 -2.60 9.83
C GLU A 554 -15.91 -3.76 9.02
N ASP A 555 -16.77 -4.53 9.69
CA ASP A 555 -17.58 -5.56 9.03
C ASP A 555 -18.85 -4.91 8.46
N PHE A 556 -18.82 -4.63 7.15
CA PHE A 556 -19.91 -4.01 6.40
C PHE A 556 -21.26 -4.74 6.55
N GLN A 557 -21.29 -6.02 6.93
CA GLN A 557 -22.55 -6.76 7.15
C GLN A 557 -23.27 -6.36 8.44
N HIS A 558 -22.57 -5.70 9.36
CA HIS A 558 -23.06 -5.35 10.71
C HIS A 558 -23.11 -3.84 10.96
N VAL A 559 -22.70 -3.01 10.00
CA VAL A 559 -22.80 -1.55 10.11
C VAL A 559 -24.21 -1.11 9.75
N HIS A 560 -24.92 -0.52 10.71
CA HIS A 560 -26.21 0.11 10.48
C HIS A 560 -26.00 1.63 10.34
N LEU A 561 -26.06 2.12 9.11
CA LEU A 561 -26.18 3.55 8.85
C LEU A 561 -27.59 3.99 9.24
N GLU A 562 -27.71 5.03 10.07
CA GLU A 562 -29.00 5.56 10.52
C GLU A 562 -29.36 6.83 9.74
N LEU A 563 -30.65 6.95 9.41
CA LEU A 563 -31.21 8.18 8.84
C LEU A 563 -31.08 9.31 9.87
N ARG A 564 -30.35 10.36 9.50
CA ARG A 564 -30.24 11.54 10.36
C ARG A 564 -31.49 12.42 10.26
N PRO A 565 -31.85 13.16 11.34
CA PRO A 565 -32.99 14.07 11.30
C PRO A 565 -32.88 15.22 10.29
N ASP A 566 -31.65 15.59 9.90
CA ASP A 566 -31.32 16.65 8.95
C ASP A 566 -31.12 16.15 7.51
N MET A 567 -31.43 14.88 7.25
CA MET A 567 -31.31 14.24 5.93
C MET A 567 -32.68 13.77 5.44
N SER A 568 -32.98 14.03 4.17
CA SER A 568 -34.16 13.56 3.49
C SER A 568 -34.12 12.04 3.35
N ARG A 569 -35.31 11.44 3.30
CA ARG A 569 -35.44 10.00 3.12
C ARG A 569 -34.86 9.57 1.76
N GLU A 570 -35.10 10.37 0.74
CA GLU A 570 -34.67 10.16 -0.64
C GLU A 570 -33.14 10.24 -0.75
N CYS A 571 -32.50 11.16 -0.02
CA CYS A 571 -31.04 11.23 0.06
C CYS A 571 -30.47 9.95 0.68
N PHE A 572 -31.04 9.52 1.80
CA PHE A 572 -30.59 8.32 2.50
C PHE A 572 -30.81 7.06 1.66
N GLU A 573 -31.97 6.91 1.02
CA GLU A 573 -32.27 5.79 0.13
C GLU A 573 -31.29 5.71 -1.05
N LEU A 574 -30.92 6.86 -1.64
CA LEU A 574 -29.90 6.91 -2.69
C LEU A 574 -28.51 6.46 -2.18
N ILE A 575 -28.09 6.96 -1.01
CA ILE A 575 -26.82 6.57 -0.38
C ILE A 575 -26.81 5.05 -0.16
N MET A 576 -27.85 4.52 0.49
CA MET A 576 -27.94 3.10 0.80
C MET A 576 -27.95 2.24 -0.46
N TRP A 577 -28.61 2.68 -1.53
CA TRP A 577 -28.62 1.96 -2.80
C TRP A 577 -27.24 1.90 -3.46
N CYS A 578 -26.46 2.99 -3.40
CA CYS A 578 -25.06 3.01 -3.85
C CYS A 578 -24.17 2.09 -3.00
N LEU A 579 -24.45 2.01 -1.68
CA LEU A 579 -23.71 1.25 -0.69
C LEU A 579 -24.26 -0.18 -0.48
N GLU A 580 -24.98 -0.71 -1.47
CA GLU A 580 -25.39 -2.12 -1.46
C GLU A 580 -24.16 -3.04 -1.47
N ILE A 581 -24.18 -4.06 -0.59
CA ILE A 581 -23.07 -5.00 -0.42
C ILE A 581 -22.88 -5.83 -1.70
N ASN A 582 -23.97 -6.25 -2.33
CA ASN A 582 -23.90 -6.93 -3.61
C ASN A 582 -23.66 -5.90 -4.74
N PRO A 583 -22.51 -5.94 -5.43
CA PRO A 583 -22.22 -4.98 -6.51
C PRO A 583 -23.21 -5.05 -7.66
N GLU A 584 -23.90 -6.18 -7.88
CA GLU A 584 -24.88 -6.35 -8.96
C GLU A 584 -26.22 -5.63 -8.68
N THR A 585 -26.52 -5.30 -7.42
CA THR A 585 -27.77 -4.62 -7.04
C THR A 585 -27.62 -3.11 -6.92
N ARG A 586 -26.39 -2.60 -7.05
CA ARG A 586 -26.10 -1.15 -7.08
C ARG A 586 -26.70 -0.49 -8.33
N PRO A 587 -27.08 0.79 -8.27
CA PRO A 587 -27.66 1.50 -9.40
C PRO A 587 -26.66 1.67 -10.54
N THR A 588 -27.16 1.72 -11.79
CA THR A 588 -26.35 2.21 -12.91
C THR A 588 -26.27 3.74 -12.89
N PHE A 589 -25.34 4.34 -13.65
CA PHE A 589 -25.32 5.80 -13.84
C PHE A 589 -26.63 6.37 -14.35
N ALA A 590 -27.38 5.61 -15.17
CA ALA A 590 -28.68 6.04 -15.69
C ALA A 590 -29.76 6.00 -14.60
N ASP A 591 -29.66 5.07 -13.65
CA ASP A 591 -30.58 4.96 -12.52
C ASP A 591 -30.31 6.08 -11.50
N LEU A 592 -29.03 6.36 -11.21
CA LEU A 592 -28.62 7.43 -10.30
C LEU A 592 -29.28 8.77 -10.66
N VAL A 593 -29.12 9.24 -11.90
CA VAL A 593 -29.64 10.55 -12.33
C VAL A 593 -31.17 10.61 -12.42
N ARG A 594 -31.85 9.45 -12.37
CA ARG A 594 -33.33 9.35 -12.36
C ARG A 594 -33.89 9.20 -10.96
N HIS A 595 -33.04 9.00 -9.95
CA HIS A 595 -33.46 8.84 -8.58
C HIS A 595 -34.22 10.08 -8.09
N GLU A 596 -35.24 9.88 -7.25
CA GLU A 596 -36.16 10.94 -6.81
C GLU A 596 -35.42 12.13 -6.19
N TRP A 597 -34.36 11.85 -5.43
CA TRP A 597 -33.48 12.86 -4.83
C TRP A 597 -32.90 13.88 -5.83
N PHE A 598 -32.66 13.50 -7.09
CA PHE A 598 -32.19 14.44 -8.13
C PHE A 598 -33.32 15.13 -8.89
N THR A 599 -34.56 14.63 -8.77
CA THR A 599 -35.72 15.11 -9.53
C THR A 599 -36.68 15.99 -8.71
N GLU A 600 -36.56 16.00 -7.38
CA GLU A 600 -37.34 16.91 -6.55
C GLU A 600 -36.98 18.37 -6.84
N ALA A 601 -37.94 19.08 -7.41
CA ALA A 601 -37.89 20.51 -7.63
C ALA A 601 -37.74 21.23 -6.28
N VAL A 602 -36.86 22.23 -6.24
CA VAL A 602 -36.73 23.24 -5.18
C VAL A 602 -38.12 23.72 -4.76
N GLN A 603 -38.70 23.12 -3.71
CA GLN A 603 -39.83 23.73 -3.02
C GLN A 603 -39.24 24.80 -2.11
N ALA A 604 -39.12 26.00 -2.67
CA ALA A 604 -38.91 27.21 -1.89
C ALA A 604 -40.04 27.32 -0.86
N VAL A 605 -39.67 27.39 0.43
CA VAL A 605 -40.53 27.91 1.50
C VAL A 605 -40.02 29.28 1.89
#